data_AF-A0AA37PCF9-F1
#
_entry.id   AF-A0AA37PCF9-F1
#
_cell.length_a   1.000
_cell.length_b   1.000
_cell.length_c   1.000
_cell.angle_alpha   90.00
_cell.angle_beta   90.00
_cell.angle_gamma   90.00
#
_symmetry.space_group_name_H-M   'P 1'
#
loop_
_entity.id
_entity.type
_entity.pdbx_description
1 polymer ?
#
loop_
_entity_poly.entity_id
_entity_poly.type
_entity_poly.pdbx_seq_one_letter_code
_entity_poly.pdbx_strand_id
1 'polypeptide(L)'
;MDFGIESSSERTPRIFAVTGFVPDSVGSQQYSEYIGHDTKPIVAVGVAHSSESPRRYISIAAGQSYLALNATQCIVDFTPTLFNVSVGIRGRNITVSPVGEVEDFNPERNLTRTVVRQFELISNDLTSFYESVLGNAFLSSIAAWNMSSSENGTVPEDEATLRGLENAITAMADSMLTAYGAAQLMVGNYSEARQAEVTIGVFVVGEKIYVIAVAVLNALVILAVAIEGLRTKGWQGLPSFDFSNPEWLIAASFRGGVLFKGSSNVISEDSPAARASTKSIFSTYSRVLGSDGKEESIIELVPSGHGNEDVALIVRK
;
A
#
# COMPACT_ATOMS: atom_id res chain seq x y z
N MET A 1 -15.20 25.32 -30.06
CA MET A 1 -13.86 25.00 -29.54
C MET A 1 -13.00 24.56 -30.70
N ASP A 2 -11.77 25.07 -30.82
CA ASP A 2 -10.87 24.82 -31.96
C ASP A 2 -9.91 23.63 -31.73
N PHE A 3 -9.83 23.13 -30.50
CA PHE A 3 -9.06 21.94 -30.14
C PHE A 3 -9.86 20.66 -30.44
N GLY A 4 -9.33 19.78 -31.30
CA GLY A 4 -10.05 18.61 -31.80
C GLY A 4 -9.14 17.50 -32.34
N ILE A 5 -9.73 16.31 -32.54
CA ILE A 5 -9.04 15.13 -33.06
C ILE A 5 -9.03 15.18 -34.60
N GLU A 6 -7.84 15.10 -35.19
CA GLU A 6 -7.66 15.00 -36.64
C GLU A 6 -7.71 13.54 -37.11
N SER A 7 -8.00 13.33 -38.39
CA SER A 7 -7.92 12.01 -39.03
C SER A 7 -6.46 11.51 -39.06
N SER A 8 -6.26 10.20 -38.95
CA SER A 8 -4.91 9.61 -38.99
C SER A 8 -4.19 9.91 -40.31
N SER A 9 -2.87 10.10 -40.21
CA SER A 9 -1.99 10.24 -41.36
C SER A 9 -1.86 8.91 -42.11
N GLU A 10 -1.81 8.96 -43.45
CA GLU A 10 -1.59 7.77 -44.30
C GLU A 10 -0.31 6.99 -43.94
N ARG A 11 0.69 7.65 -43.32
CA ARG A 11 1.94 7.01 -42.89
C ARG A 11 1.83 6.28 -41.55
N THR A 12 0.86 6.64 -40.72
CA THR A 12 0.70 6.10 -39.36
C THR A 12 -0.78 5.87 -39.08
N PRO A 13 -1.37 4.79 -39.62
CA PRO A 13 -2.83 4.57 -39.60
C PRO A 13 -3.42 4.37 -38.20
N ARG A 14 -2.58 4.32 -37.17
CA ARG A 14 -2.91 4.06 -35.77
C ARG A 14 -2.52 5.21 -34.83
N ILE A 15 -2.04 6.32 -35.38
CA ILE A 15 -1.68 7.53 -34.63
C ILE A 15 -2.58 8.65 -35.12
N PHE A 16 -3.26 9.29 -34.18
CA PHE A 16 -4.19 10.38 -34.40
C PHE A 16 -3.64 11.64 -33.74
N ALA A 17 -3.46 12.69 -34.54
CA ALA A 17 -3.10 14.00 -34.02
C ALA A 17 -4.32 14.65 -33.38
N VAL A 18 -4.11 15.34 -32.28
CA VAL A 18 -5.10 16.23 -31.67
C VAL A 18 -4.46 17.60 -31.59
N THR A 19 -5.08 18.57 -32.26
CA THR A 19 -4.53 19.92 -32.40
C THR A 19 -5.58 20.99 -32.24
N GLY A 20 -5.13 22.21 -31.94
CA GLY A 20 -5.94 23.43 -32.01
C GLY A 20 -5.59 24.46 -30.93
N PHE A 21 -6.25 25.61 -31.01
CA PHE A 21 -6.09 26.65 -29.99
C PHE A 21 -6.98 26.39 -28.77
N VAL A 22 -6.39 26.47 -27.58
CA VAL A 22 -7.12 26.47 -26.30
C VAL A 22 -7.15 27.92 -25.74
N PRO A 23 -8.04 28.26 -24.78
CA PRO A 23 -8.33 29.66 -24.40
C PRO A 23 -7.14 30.54 -24.00
N ASP A 24 -6.03 29.95 -23.56
CA ASP A 24 -4.79 30.63 -23.17
C ASP A 24 -3.58 30.32 -24.07
N SER A 25 -3.80 29.72 -25.25
CA SER A 25 -2.73 29.50 -26.23
C SER A 25 -2.16 30.84 -26.73
N VAL A 26 -0.84 31.03 -26.58
CA VAL A 26 -0.10 32.17 -27.13
C VAL A 26 0.90 31.68 -28.17
N GLY A 27 0.78 32.14 -29.41
CA GLY A 27 1.77 31.90 -30.47
C GLY A 27 1.77 30.51 -31.11
N SER A 28 1.20 29.48 -30.48
CA SER A 28 1.11 28.13 -31.06
C SER A 28 -0.18 27.38 -30.69
N GLN A 29 -0.60 26.49 -31.58
CA GLN A 29 -1.61 25.48 -31.29
C GLN A 29 -1.04 24.43 -30.33
N GLN A 30 -1.90 23.81 -29.53
CA GLN A 30 -1.52 22.60 -28.79
C GLN A 30 -1.51 21.43 -29.75
N TYR A 31 -0.59 20.49 -29.55
CA TYR A 31 -0.45 19.30 -30.38
C TYR A 31 -0.08 18.11 -29.50
N SER A 32 -0.80 17.01 -29.67
CA SER A 32 -0.47 15.73 -29.04
C SER A 32 -0.90 14.58 -29.94
N GLU A 33 -0.20 13.44 -29.87
CA GLU A 33 -0.45 12.27 -30.69
C GLU A 33 -0.98 11.11 -29.86
N TYR A 34 -2.12 10.54 -30.23
CA TYR A 34 -2.75 9.45 -29.51
C TYR A 34 -2.74 8.18 -30.35
N ILE A 35 -2.47 7.05 -29.69
CA ILE A 35 -2.53 5.74 -30.33
C ILE A 35 -3.96 5.22 -30.26
N GLY A 36 -4.49 4.74 -31.39
CA GLY A 36 -5.86 4.25 -31.47
C GLY A 36 -6.05 3.25 -32.62
N HIS A 37 -7.06 2.40 -32.51
CA HIS A 37 -7.56 1.64 -33.67
C HIS A 37 -8.38 2.55 -34.60
N ASP A 38 -9.21 3.42 -34.02
CA ASP A 38 -9.91 4.52 -34.67
C ASP A 38 -9.94 5.73 -33.71
N THR A 39 -10.65 6.81 -34.08
CA THR A 39 -10.75 8.03 -33.25
C THR A 39 -11.76 7.91 -32.11
N LYS A 40 -12.61 6.87 -32.08
CA LYS A 40 -13.73 6.78 -31.13
C LYS A 40 -13.31 6.67 -29.67
N PRO A 41 -12.27 5.88 -29.30
CA PRO A 41 -11.89 5.71 -27.91
C PRO A 41 -10.94 6.79 -27.39
N ILE A 42 -10.61 7.80 -28.19
CA ILE A 42 -9.63 8.83 -27.81
C ILE A 42 -10.31 9.86 -26.90
N VAL A 43 -9.70 10.14 -25.76
CA VAL A 43 -10.00 11.31 -24.93
C VAL A 43 -8.71 12.07 -24.75
N ALA A 44 -8.65 13.26 -25.35
CA ALA A 44 -7.48 14.09 -25.39
C ALA A 44 -7.67 15.33 -24.54
N VAL A 45 -6.65 15.65 -23.75
CA VAL A 45 -6.63 16.86 -22.93
C VAL A 45 -5.58 17.82 -23.48
N GLY A 46 -6.01 19.03 -23.82
CA GLY A 46 -5.14 20.15 -24.19
C GLY A 46 -5.06 21.18 -23.07
N VAL A 47 -3.86 21.68 -22.82
CA VAL A 47 -3.61 22.80 -21.91
C VAL A 47 -2.64 23.76 -22.57
N ALA A 48 -2.80 25.08 -22.39
CA ALA A 48 -1.81 25.98 -22.99
C ALA A 48 -0.54 26.06 -22.16
N HIS A 49 0.55 26.22 -22.91
CA HIS A 49 1.80 26.71 -22.37
C HIS A 49 1.83 28.25 -22.44
N SER A 50 1.19 28.94 -21.49
CA SER A 50 1.27 30.40 -21.38
C SER A 50 1.84 30.84 -20.03
N SER A 51 2.94 31.59 -20.08
CA SER A 51 3.52 32.27 -18.92
C SER A 51 2.74 33.53 -18.51
N GLU A 52 1.94 34.07 -19.42
CA GLU A 52 1.22 35.34 -19.22
C GLU A 52 -0.20 35.14 -18.67
N SER A 53 -0.81 33.98 -18.89
CA SER A 53 -2.14 33.70 -18.35
C SER A 53 -2.08 33.33 -16.87
N PRO A 54 -2.78 34.07 -15.97
CA PRO A 54 -2.89 33.69 -14.58
C PRO A 54 -3.83 32.49 -14.38
N ARG A 55 -4.80 32.29 -15.28
CA ARG A 55 -5.79 31.22 -15.23
C ARG A 55 -5.25 29.99 -15.96
N ARG A 56 -5.64 28.80 -15.49
CA ARG A 56 -5.28 27.54 -16.12
C ARG A 56 -6.51 26.89 -16.71
N TYR A 57 -6.47 26.62 -18.00
CA TYR A 57 -7.56 25.97 -18.71
C TYR A 57 -7.21 24.53 -19.03
N ILE A 58 -8.21 23.67 -18.92
CA ILE A 58 -8.19 22.29 -19.39
C ILE A 58 -9.24 22.18 -20.48
N SER A 59 -8.82 21.71 -21.65
CA SER A 59 -9.64 21.58 -22.84
C SER A 59 -9.72 20.10 -23.22
N ILE A 60 -10.92 19.54 -23.32
CA ILE A 60 -11.14 18.12 -23.64
C ILE A 60 -11.73 17.99 -25.04
N ALA A 61 -11.06 17.20 -25.87
CA ALA A 61 -11.57 16.71 -27.15
C ALA A 61 -11.75 15.20 -27.05
N ALA A 62 -12.93 14.70 -27.43
CA ALA A 62 -13.26 13.30 -27.21
C ALA A 62 -13.91 12.67 -28.45
N GLY A 63 -13.57 11.41 -28.70
CA GLY A 63 -14.16 10.59 -29.74
C GLY A 63 -15.59 10.16 -29.41
N GLN A 64 -16.23 9.48 -30.37
CA GLN A 64 -17.64 9.09 -30.28
C GLN A 64 -17.97 8.23 -29.04
N SER A 65 -17.04 7.42 -28.55
CA SER A 65 -17.27 6.59 -27.35
C SER A 65 -17.41 7.40 -26.07
N TYR A 66 -16.93 8.65 -26.08
CA TYR A 66 -16.89 9.56 -24.93
C TYR A 66 -17.53 10.91 -25.27
N LEU A 67 -18.59 10.89 -26.11
CA LEU A 67 -19.19 12.10 -26.69
C LEU A 67 -19.63 13.14 -25.64
N ALA A 68 -20.05 12.70 -24.45
CA ALA A 68 -20.41 13.58 -23.34
C ALA A 68 -19.25 14.51 -22.90
N LEU A 69 -18.00 14.12 -23.14
CA LEU A 69 -16.82 14.90 -22.79
C LEU A 69 -16.36 15.83 -23.91
N ASN A 70 -16.88 15.65 -25.14
CA ASN A 70 -16.35 16.33 -26.31
C ASN A 70 -16.62 17.84 -26.26
N ALA A 71 -15.61 18.62 -26.64
CA ALA A 71 -15.63 20.09 -26.63
C ALA A 71 -15.89 20.71 -25.24
N THR A 72 -15.42 20.05 -24.18
CA THR A 72 -15.54 20.56 -22.80
C THR A 72 -14.34 21.42 -22.43
N GLN A 73 -14.57 22.52 -21.72
CA GLN A 73 -13.51 23.39 -21.19
C GLN A 73 -13.73 23.65 -19.70
N CYS A 74 -12.67 23.48 -18.93
CA CYS A 74 -12.65 23.72 -17.49
C CYS A 74 -11.60 24.77 -17.14
N ILE A 75 -11.87 25.52 -16.08
CA ILE A 75 -10.91 26.47 -15.51
C ILE A 75 -10.51 25.90 -14.15
N VAL A 76 -9.21 25.81 -13.90
CA VAL A 76 -8.67 25.32 -12.64
C VAL A 76 -8.12 26.51 -11.86
N ASP A 77 -8.80 26.85 -10.78
CA ASP A 77 -8.39 27.91 -9.87
C ASP A 77 -7.70 27.31 -8.64
N PHE A 78 -6.46 27.73 -8.40
CA PHE A 78 -5.65 27.26 -7.28
C PHE A 78 -5.68 28.29 -6.16
N THR A 79 -6.09 27.86 -4.95
CA THR A 79 -6.18 28.74 -3.78
C THR A 79 -5.19 28.30 -2.71
N PRO A 80 -4.08 29.03 -2.53
CA PRO A 80 -3.08 28.73 -1.50
C PRO A 80 -3.72 28.81 -0.10
N THR A 81 -3.72 27.70 0.62
CA THR A 81 -4.35 27.60 1.94
C THR A 81 -3.33 27.09 2.95
N LEU A 82 -3.25 27.75 4.10
CA LEU A 82 -2.47 27.28 5.24
C LEU A 82 -3.29 26.27 6.03
N PHE A 83 -2.70 25.11 6.30
CA PHE A 83 -3.33 24.05 7.08
C PHE A 83 -2.65 23.86 8.43
N ASN A 84 -3.45 23.68 9.48
CA ASN A 84 -3.03 23.18 10.76
C ASN A 84 -3.15 21.66 10.75
N VAL A 85 -2.01 20.99 10.88
CA VAL A 85 -1.90 19.53 10.86
C VAL A 85 -1.53 19.06 12.26
N SER A 86 -2.36 18.22 12.86
CA SER A 86 -2.08 17.56 14.12
C SER A 86 -2.02 16.04 13.92
N VAL A 87 -0.99 15.40 14.48
CA VAL A 87 -0.75 13.96 14.34
C VAL A 87 -0.82 13.33 15.73
N GLY A 88 -1.89 12.61 16.01
CA GLY A 88 -2.03 11.83 17.25
C GLY A 88 -1.53 10.41 17.05
N ILE A 89 -0.32 10.14 17.53
CA ILE A 89 0.34 8.84 17.38
C ILE A 89 -0.44 7.71 18.08
N ARG A 90 -0.98 7.97 19.28
CA ARG A 90 -1.75 7.00 20.06
C ARG A 90 -3.05 6.58 19.37
N GLY A 91 -3.75 7.55 18.76
CA GLY A 91 -4.99 7.31 18.02
C GLY A 91 -4.78 6.94 16.56
N ARG A 92 -3.53 6.98 16.07
CA ARG A 92 -3.17 6.88 14.65
C ARG A 92 -4.02 7.81 13.78
N ASN A 93 -4.28 9.01 14.29
CA ASN A 93 -5.11 9.99 13.60
C ASN A 93 -4.24 11.15 13.09
N ILE A 94 -4.55 11.59 11.89
CA ILE A 94 -4.02 12.83 11.32
C ILE A 94 -5.24 13.73 11.14
N THR A 95 -5.22 14.89 11.80
CA THR A 95 -6.27 15.90 11.65
C THR A 95 -5.69 17.06 10.89
N VAL A 96 -6.28 17.38 9.75
CA VAL A 96 -5.92 18.53 8.92
C VAL A 96 -7.09 19.50 8.96
N SER A 97 -6.81 20.77 9.29
CA SER A 97 -7.81 21.82 9.34
C SER A 97 -7.30 23.09 8.67
N PRO A 98 -8.08 23.76 7.80
CA PRO A 98 -7.66 25.01 7.20
C PRO A 98 -7.60 26.12 8.27
N VAL A 99 -6.53 26.90 8.26
CA VAL A 99 -6.35 28.08 9.12
C VAL A 99 -6.80 29.34 8.39
N GLY A 100 -6.51 29.41 7.09
CA GLY A 100 -6.89 30.53 6.23
C GLY A 100 -6.13 30.51 4.91
N GLU A 101 -6.57 31.36 3.98
CA GLU A 101 -5.86 31.61 2.72
C GLU A 101 -4.57 32.40 2.98
N VAL A 102 -3.54 32.11 2.18
CA VAL A 102 -2.24 32.79 2.25
C VAL A 102 -1.87 33.38 0.91
N GLU A 103 -0.91 34.30 0.92
CA GLU A 103 -0.33 34.81 -0.32
C GLU A 103 0.28 33.67 -1.14
N ASP A 104 0.21 33.78 -2.47
CA ASP A 104 0.71 32.78 -3.39
C ASP A 104 2.22 32.58 -3.22
N PHE A 105 2.58 31.44 -2.62
CA PHE A 105 3.97 31.04 -2.41
C PHE A 105 4.67 30.64 -3.73
N ASN A 106 3.94 30.52 -4.84
CA ASN A 106 4.48 30.23 -6.16
C ASN A 106 4.04 31.27 -7.20
N PRO A 107 4.49 32.54 -7.10
CA PRO A 107 4.05 33.63 -7.98
C PRO A 107 4.44 33.41 -9.45
N GLU A 108 5.50 32.63 -9.70
CA GLU A 108 5.90 32.20 -11.04
C GLU A 108 4.96 31.15 -11.67
N ARG A 109 4.04 30.59 -10.87
CA ARG A 109 2.99 29.64 -11.29
C ARG A 109 3.54 28.39 -12.00
N ASN A 110 4.78 28.03 -11.68
CA ASN A 110 5.44 26.83 -12.20
C ASN A 110 4.76 25.56 -11.68
N LEU A 111 4.31 25.55 -10.41
CA LEU A 111 3.62 24.42 -9.81
C LEU A 111 2.27 24.19 -10.48
N THR A 112 1.44 25.22 -10.56
CA THR A 112 0.11 25.13 -11.17
C THR A 112 0.20 24.76 -12.66
N ARG A 113 1.19 25.31 -13.39
CA ARG A 113 1.47 24.93 -14.77
C ARG A 113 1.86 23.45 -14.89
N THR A 114 2.72 22.97 -14.00
CA THR A 114 3.17 21.57 -14.01
C THR A 114 2.00 20.63 -13.78
N VAL A 115 1.12 20.95 -12.81
CA VAL A 115 -0.08 20.16 -12.50
C VAL A 115 -1.02 20.09 -13.69
N VAL A 116 -1.39 21.22 -14.31
CA VAL A 116 -2.32 21.16 -15.45
C VAL A 116 -1.70 20.45 -16.67
N ARG A 117 -0.39 20.58 -16.90
CA ARG A 117 0.33 19.83 -17.94
C ARG A 117 0.31 18.33 -17.73
N GLN A 118 0.18 17.85 -16.49
CA GLN A 118 0.03 16.41 -16.25
C GLN A 118 -1.26 15.85 -16.82
N PHE A 119 -2.34 16.63 -16.94
CA PHE A 119 -3.57 16.11 -17.54
C PHE A 119 -3.39 15.76 -19.02
N GLU A 120 -2.63 16.56 -19.77
CA GLU A 120 -2.27 16.25 -21.16
C GLU A 120 -1.46 14.95 -21.22
N LEU A 121 -0.40 14.83 -20.40
CA LEU A 121 0.44 13.63 -20.35
C LEU A 121 -0.34 12.38 -19.94
N ILE A 122 -1.16 12.48 -18.88
CA ILE A 122 -2.01 11.39 -18.41
C ILE A 122 -3.01 10.98 -19.48
N SER A 123 -3.65 11.93 -20.17
CA SER A 123 -4.56 11.59 -21.25
C SER A 123 -3.87 10.85 -22.38
N ASN A 124 -2.62 11.22 -22.69
CA ASN A 124 -1.81 10.58 -23.70
C ASN A 124 -1.41 9.15 -23.31
N ASP A 125 -0.84 8.98 -22.12
CA ASP A 125 -0.33 7.71 -21.62
C ASP A 125 -1.43 6.71 -21.27
N LEU A 126 -2.60 7.20 -20.85
CA LEU A 126 -3.75 6.38 -20.47
C LEU A 126 -4.73 6.11 -21.63
N THR A 127 -4.36 6.49 -22.85
CA THR A 127 -5.10 6.10 -24.05
C THR A 127 -4.54 4.82 -24.64
N SER A 128 -5.40 3.83 -24.85
CA SER A 128 -5.08 2.58 -25.51
C SER A 128 -5.71 2.48 -26.90
N PHE A 129 -5.45 1.38 -27.61
CA PHE A 129 -6.04 1.11 -28.92
C PHE A 129 -7.57 1.10 -28.95
N TYR A 130 -8.23 0.77 -27.83
CA TYR A 130 -9.68 0.51 -27.80
C TYR A 130 -10.44 1.29 -26.74
N GLU A 131 -9.74 1.90 -25.78
CA GLU A 131 -10.36 2.65 -24.69
C GLU A 131 -9.41 3.72 -24.14
N SER A 132 -9.98 4.76 -23.53
CA SER A 132 -9.25 5.70 -22.70
C SER A 132 -9.56 5.42 -21.24
N VAL A 133 -8.53 5.05 -20.47
CA VAL A 133 -8.68 4.84 -19.02
C VAL A 133 -9.08 6.15 -18.34
N LEU A 134 -8.54 7.29 -18.80
CA LEU A 134 -8.95 8.61 -18.34
C LEU A 134 -10.41 8.92 -18.69
N GLY A 135 -10.83 8.62 -19.93
CA GLY A 135 -12.23 8.76 -20.35
C GLY A 135 -13.20 7.93 -19.50
N ASN A 136 -12.84 6.68 -19.22
CA ASN A 136 -13.62 5.79 -18.35
C ASN A 136 -13.69 6.34 -16.91
N ALA A 137 -12.60 6.90 -16.38
CA ALA A 137 -12.57 7.52 -15.06
C ALA A 137 -13.50 8.74 -14.98
N PHE A 138 -13.50 9.60 -16.01
CA PHE A 138 -14.42 10.74 -16.09
C PHE A 138 -15.88 10.30 -16.13
N LEU A 139 -16.24 9.34 -17.00
CA LEU A 139 -17.61 8.81 -17.07
C LEU A 139 -18.04 8.15 -15.74
N SER A 140 -17.13 7.46 -15.05
CA SER A 140 -17.39 6.87 -13.74
C SER A 140 -17.70 7.95 -12.69
N SER A 141 -16.94 9.06 -12.67
CA SER A 141 -17.21 10.19 -11.78
C SER A 141 -18.55 10.86 -12.08
N ILE A 142 -18.89 11.03 -13.37
CA ILE A 142 -20.20 11.56 -13.80
C ILE A 142 -21.34 10.65 -13.33
N ALA A 143 -21.21 9.34 -13.53
CA ALA A 143 -22.19 8.38 -13.06
C ALA A 143 -22.34 8.40 -11.52
N ALA A 144 -21.23 8.45 -10.79
CA ALA A 144 -21.22 8.54 -9.33
C ALA A 144 -21.90 9.82 -8.83
N TRP A 145 -21.59 10.96 -9.43
CA TRP A 145 -22.21 12.24 -9.08
C TRP A 145 -23.72 12.25 -9.38
N ASN A 146 -24.12 11.68 -10.52
CA ASN A 146 -25.53 11.56 -10.89
C ASN A 146 -26.29 10.65 -9.90
N MET A 147 -25.70 9.53 -9.49
CA MET A 147 -26.27 8.66 -8.46
C MET A 147 -26.44 9.40 -7.12
N SER A 148 -25.44 10.15 -6.66
CA SER A 148 -25.55 10.92 -5.41
C SER A 148 -26.56 12.08 -5.50
N SER A 149 -26.72 12.69 -6.68
CA SER A 149 -27.61 13.84 -6.86
C SER A 149 -29.06 13.44 -7.12
N SER A 150 -29.30 12.22 -7.60
CA SER A 150 -30.64 11.69 -7.89
C SER A 150 -31.58 11.67 -6.68
N GLU A 151 -31.04 11.68 -5.45
CA GLU A 151 -31.82 11.83 -4.23
C GLU A 151 -32.50 13.21 -4.09
N ASN A 152 -31.93 14.25 -4.72
CA ASN A 152 -32.43 15.63 -4.67
C ASN A 152 -33.27 16.03 -5.90
N GLY A 153 -33.51 15.12 -6.85
CA GLY A 153 -34.32 15.34 -8.05
C GLY A 153 -33.59 14.99 -9.36
N THR A 154 -34.29 15.17 -10.49
CA THR A 154 -33.71 14.96 -11.82
C THR A 154 -32.86 16.17 -12.23
N VAL A 155 -31.54 15.99 -12.31
CA VAL A 155 -30.60 16.99 -12.82
C VAL A 155 -30.45 16.82 -14.34
N PRO A 156 -30.36 17.92 -15.11
CA PRO A 156 -29.99 17.86 -16.53
C PRO A 156 -28.66 17.12 -16.79
N GLU A 157 -28.57 16.39 -17.90
CA GLU A 157 -27.42 15.53 -18.24
C GLU A 157 -26.12 16.34 -18.45
N ASP A 158 -26.23 17.53 -19.03
CA ASP A 158 -25.14 18.46 -19.24
C ASP A 158 -24.59 18.98 -17.90
N GLU A 159 -25.47 19.36 -16.98
CA GLU A 159 -25.07 19.77 -15.63
C GLU A 159 -24.42 18.62 -14.87
N ALA A 160 -24.97 17.40 -14.95
CA ALA A 160 -24.39 16.22 -14.33
C ALA A 160 -23.00 15.88 -14.88
N THR A 161 -22.81 16.04 -16.19
CA THR A 161 -21.51 15.84 -16.85
C THR A 161 -20.48 16.85 -16.34
N LEU A 162 -20.82 18.14 -16.32
CA LEU A 162 -19.91 19.18 -15.88
C LEU A 162 -19.54 19.05 -14.40
N ARG A 163 -20.51 18.73 -13.53
CA ARG A 163 -20.26 18.54 -12.09
C ARG A 163 -19.46 17.29 -11.78
N GLY A 164 -19.75 16.19 -12.47
CA GLY A 164 -18.96 14.96 -12.36
C GLY A 164 -17.52 15.15 -12.82
N LEU A 165 -17.33 15.92 -13.90
CA LEU A 165 -16.01 16.28 -14.41
C LEU A 165 -15.26 17.23 -13.45
N GLU A 166 -15.93 18.24 -12.91
CA GLU A 166 -15.40 19.16 -11.89
C GLU A 166 -14.85 18.38 -10.69
N ASN A 167 -15.62 17.41 -10.18
CA ASN A 167 -15.19 16.55 -9.08
C ASN A 167 -13.97 15.69 -9.45
N ALA A 168 -13.97 15.10 -10.65
CA ALA A 168 -12.85 14.27 -11.12
C ALA A 168 -11.56 15.07 -11.29
N ILE A 169 -11.62 16.24 -11.93
CA ILE A 169 -10.47 17.10 -12.16
C ILE A 169 -9.94 17.61 -10.82
N THR A 170 -10.81 18.04 -9.90
CA THR A 170 -10.40 18.48 -8.55
C THR A 170 -9.67 17.37 -7.80
N ALA A 171 -10.25 16.18 -7.72
CA ALA A 171 -9.64 15.06 -7.01
C ALA A 171 -8.29 14.63 -7.61
N MET A 172 -8.17 14.65 -8.95
CA MET A 172 -6.91 14.35 -9.63
C MET A 172 -5.86 15.45 -9.40
N ALA A 173 -6.24 16.73 -9.49
CA ALA A 173 -5.33 17.84 -9.23
C ALA A 173 -4.79 17.81 -7.79
N ASP A 174 -5.65 17.53 -6.81
CA ASP A 174 -5.26 17.38 -5.40
C ASP A 174 -4.31 16.20 -5.20
N SER A 175 -4.56 15.08 -5.86
CA SER A 175 -3.69 13.91 -5.82
C SER A 175 -2.31 14.19 -6.43
N MET A 176 -2.26 14.91 -7.56
CA MET A 176 -1.00 15.34 -8.19
C MET A 176 -0.22 16.29 -7.29
N LEU A 177 -0.88 17.30 -6.70
CA LEU A 177 -0.26 18.23 -5.76
C LEU A 177 0.30 17.51 -4.53
N THR A 178 -0.44 16.55 -3.99
CA THR A 178 0.01 15.71 -2.88
C THR A 178 1.23 14.89 -3.26
N ALA A 179 1.22 14.26 -4.44
CA ALA A 179 2.35 13.49 -4.95
C ALA A 179 3.60 14.35 -5.15
N TYR A 180 3.46 15.56 -5.71
CA TYR A 180 4.57 16.50 -5.85
C TYR A 180 5.11 16.97 -4.50
N GLY A 181 4.23 17.29 -3.55
CA GLY A 181 4.62 17.66 -2.18
C GLY A 181 5.38 16.52 -1.48
N ALA A 182 4.87 15.30 -1.55
CA ALA A 182 5.52 14.12 -0.99
C ALA A 182 6.89 13.85 -1.64
N ALA A 183 6.98 13.96 -2.98
CA ALA A 183 8.24 13.81 -3.69
C ALA A 183 9.28 14.86 -3.25
N GLN A 184 8.87 16.12 -3.04
CA GLN A 184 9.77 17.16 -2.57
C GLN A 184 10.27 16.91 -1.15
N LEU A 185 9.41 16.41 -0.25
CA LEU A 185 9.82 16.03 1.10
C LEU A 185 10.89 14.92 1.08
N MET A 186 10.69 13.89 0.24
CA MET A 186 11.63 12.78 0.10
C MET A 186 12.94 13.18 -0.57
N VAL A 187 12.87 13.87 -1.72
CA VAL A 187 14.07 14.28 -2.50
C VAL A 187 14.87 15.34 -1.75
N GLY A 188 14.21 16.27 -1.06
CA GLY A 188 14.85 17.28 -0.24
C GLY A 188 15.37 16.75 1.10
N ASN A 189 15.08 15.48 1.44
CA ASN A 189 15.35 14.88 2.73
C ASN A 189 14.89 15.76 3.90
N TYR A 190 13.73 16.41 3.73
CA TYR A 190 13.17 17.31 4.73
C TYR A 190 12.56 16.48 5.85
N SER A 191 13.15 16.58 7.04
CA SER A 191 12.62 15.95 8.25
C SER A 191 12.76 16.91 9.43
N GLU A 192 11.78 16.89 10.33
CA GLU A 192 11.82 17.65 11.57
C GLU A 192 11.80 16.69 12.75
N ALA A 193 12.80 16.75 13.62
CA ALA A 193 12.82 15.95 14.84
C ALA A 193 11.82 16.52 15.85
N ARG A 194 10.80 15.74 16.19
CA ARG A 194 9.80 16.07 17.20
C ARG A 194 9.82 15.06 18.33
N GLN A 195 9.75 15.53 19.57
CA GLN A 195 9.61 14.67 20.73
C GLN A 195 8.20 14.03 20.69
N ALA A 196 8.16 12.71 20.70
CA ALA A 196 6.93 11.93 20.72
C ALA A 196 6.91 11.03 21.96
N GLU A 197 5.83 11.10 22.73
CA GLU A 197 5.59 10.16 23.83
C GLU A 197 4.96 8.88 23.26
N VAL A 198 5.74 7.81 23.18
CA VAL A 198 5.28 6.52 22.66
C VAL A 198 4.97 5.59 23.82
N THR A 199 3.68 5.36 24.08
CA THR A 199 3.25 4.35 25.05
C THR A 199 3.17 2.98 24.36
N ILE A 200 4.13 2.10 24.65
CA ILE A 200 4.11 0.73 24.15
C ILE A 200 3.27 -0.12 25.10
N GLY A 201 2.14 -0.62 24.63
CA GLY A 201 1.32 -1.58 25.37
C GLY A 201 2.01 -2.95 25.38
N VAL A 202 2.63 -3.31 26.50
CA VAL A 202 3.19 -4.66 26.66
C VAL A 202 2.11 -5.58 27.20
N PHE A 203 1.68 -6.56 26.40
CA PHE A 203 0.79 -7.61 26.86
C PHE A 203 1.59 -8.63 27.67
N VAL A 204 1.48 -8.56 29.00
CA VAL A 204 2.05 -9.58 29.89
C VAL A 204 1.01 -10.69 30.03
N VAL A 205 1.23 -11.81 29.34
CA VAL A 205 0.39 -13.01 29.48
C VAL A 205 0.70 -13.67 30.81
N GLY A 206 -0.30 -13.76 31.68
CA GLY A 206 -0.22 -14.48 32.95
C GLY A 206 0.15 -13.59 34.13
N GLU A 207 -0.32 -13.99 35.31
CA GLU A 207 0.03 -13.34 36.56
C GLU A 207 1.50 -13.62 36.88
N LYS A 208 2.28 -12.59 37.23
CA LYS A 208 3.72 -12.73 37.55
C LYS A 208 3.97 -13.85 38.56
N ILE A 209 3.05 -14.01 39.52
CA ILE A 209 3.09 -15.04 40.55
C ILE A 209 3.01 -16.44 39.93
N TYR A 210 2.13 -16.64 38.96
CA TYR A 210 1.96 -17.93 38.27
C TYR A 210 3.18 -18.28 37.40
N VAL A 211 3.72 -17.29 36.67
CA VAL A 211 4.93 -17.49 35.85
C VAL A 211 6.12 -17.90 36.72
N ILE A 212 6.31 -17.23 37.85
CA ILE A 212 7.38 -17.56 38.80
C ILE A 212 7.15 -18.94 39.44
N ALA A 213 5.92 -19.24 39.85
CA ALA A 213 5.59 -20.53 40.47
C ALA A 213 5.85 -21.72 39.52
N VAL A 214 5.43 -21.61 38.26
CA VAL A 214 5.67 -22.64 37.23
C VAL A 214 7.16 -22.77 36.94
N ALA A 215 7.90 -21.68 36.87
CA ALA A 215 9.36 -21.72 36.67
C ALA A 215 10.07 -22.43 37.84
N VAL A 216 9.71 -22.12 39.08
CA VAL A 216 10.27 -22.75 40.28
C VAL A 216 9.91 -24.23 40.34
N LEU A 217 8.66 -24.60 40.07
CA LEU A 217 8.23 -26.00 40.06
C LEU A 217 9.02 -26.82 39.03
N ASN A 218 9.14 -26.32 37.79
CA ASN A 218 9.91 -26.99 36.75
C ASN A 218 11.40 -27.08 37.12
N ALA A 219 11.98 -26.05 37.73
CA ALA A 219 13.36 -26.09 38.21
C ALA A 219 13.56 -27.16 39.31
N LEU A 220 12.61 -27.30 40.23
CA LEU A 220 12.65 -28.33 41.27
C LEU A 220 12.54 -29.74 40.68
N VAL A 221 11.68 -29.93 39.67
CA VAL A 221 11.57 -31.22 38.95
C VAL A 221 12.88 -31.58 38.26
N ILE A 222 13.50 -30.64 37.53
CA ILE A 222 14.80 -30.86 36.89
C ILE A 222 15.88 -31.18 37.93
N LEU A 223 15.89 -30.46 39.06
CA LEU A 223 16.86 -30.67 40.13
C LEU A 223 16.68 -32.06 40.79
N ALA A 224 15.43 -32.49 41.01
CA ALA A 224 15.14 -33.83 41.50
C ALA A 224 15.63 -34.91 40.52
N VAL A 225 15.38 -34.74 39.22
CA VAL A 225 15.87 -35.66 38.17
C VAL A 225 17.40 -35.68 38.12
N ALA A 226 18.06 -34.52 38.25
CA ALA A 226 19.52 -34.44 38.26
C ALA A 226 20.14 -35.12 39.49
N ILE A 227 19.56 -34.92 40.68
CA ILE A 227 19.99 -35.61 41.90
C ILE A 227 19.82 -37.11 41.75
N GLU A 228 18.68 -37.57 41.25
CA GLU A 228 18.41 -39.00 41.08
C GLU A 228 19.30 -39.62 40.00
N GLY A 229 19.56 -38.89 38.92
CA GLY A 229 20.54 -39.25 37.89
C GLY A 229 21.95 -39.40 38.47
N LEU A 230 22.40 -38.46 39.32
CA LEU A 230 23.69 -38.58 40.01
C LEU A 230 23.72 -39.77 40.99
N ARG A 231 22.66 -39.94 41.79
CA ARG A 231 22.54 -41.02 42.79
C ARG A 231 22.62 -42.41 42.16
N THR A 232 22.02 -42.57 40.98
CA THR A 232 21.97 -43.84 40.25
C THR A 232 23.11 -44.01 39.23
N LYS A 233 24.12 -43.14 39.26
CA LYS A 233 25.26 -43.12 38.31
C LYS A 233 24.80 -43.07 36.85
N GLY A 234 23.86 -42.18 36.55
CA GLY A 234 23.32 -41.97 35.21
C GLY A 234 22.56 -43.18 34.69
N TRP A 235 21.92 -43.95 35.57
CA TRP A 235 21.09 -45.11 35.21
C TRP A 235 21.81 -46.17 34.37
N GLN A 236 23.14 -46.33 34.56
CA GLN A 236 24.01 -47.23 33.79
C GLN A 236 23.67 -48.74 33.90
N GLY A 237 22.57 -49.11 34.57
CA GLY A 237 22.09 -50.49 34.70
C GLY A 237 20.63 -50.70 34.30
N LEU A 238 19.95 -49.71 33.74
CA LEU A 238 18.58 -49.86 33.27
C LEU A 238 18.57 -50.53 31.87
N PRO A 239 17.74 -51.57 31.65
CA PRO A 239 17.56 -52.14 30.33
C PRO A 239 16.95 -51.09 29.39
N SER A 240 17.29 -51.16 28.09
CA SER A 240 16.66 -50.31 27.07
C SER A 240 15.16 -50.56 27.07
N PHE A 241 14.39 -49.61 27.58
CA PHE A 241 12.95 -49.71 27.68
C PHE A 241 12.30 -48.92 26.55
N ASP A 242 11.53 -49.59 25.70
CA ASP A 242 10.77 -48.95 24.64
C ASP A 242 9.30 -48.76 25.07
N PHE A 243 8.92 -47.51 25.33
CA PHE A 243 7.57 -47.14 25.77
C PHE A 243 6.49 -47.37 24.69
N SER A 244 6.91 -47.59 23.44
CA SER A 244 6.01 -47.85 22.31
C SER A 244 5.50 -49.28 22.27
N ASN A 245 6.21 -50.21 22.92
CA ASN A 245 5.88 -51.63 22.87
C ASN A 245 5.25 -52.09 24.21
N PRO A 246 3.95 -52.45 24.23
CA PRO A 246 3.22 -52.77 25.46
C PRO A 246 3.75 -54.02 26.19
N GLU A 247 4.51 -54.89 25.52
CA GLU A 247 5.13 -56.06 26.14
C GLU A 247 6.17 -55.66 27.19
N TRP A 248 6.90 -54.57 26.95
CA TRP A 248 7.86 -54.03 27.92
C TRP A 248 7.14 -53.44 29.14
N LEU A 249 5.99 -52.80 28.95
CA LEU A 249 5.15 -52.29 30.05
C LEU A 249 4.69 -53.42 30.99
N ILE A 250 4.28 -54.56 30.41
CA ILE A 250 3.88 -55.75 31.16
C ILE A 250 5.09 -56.36 31.88
N ALA A 251 6.23 -56.49 31.19
CA ALA A 251 7.45 -57.04 31.76
C ALA A 251 8.02 -56.20 32.92
N ALA A 252 7.98 -54.87 32.84
CA ALA A 252 8.45 -53.99 33.91
C ALA A 252 7.52 -53.95 35.14
N SER A 253 6.24 -54.31 34.98
CA SER A 253 5.29 -54.41 36.09
C SER A 253 5.47 -55.68 36.92
N PHE A 254 6.18 -56.70 36.41
CA PHE A 254 6.49 -57.93 37.13
C PHE A 254 7.73 -57.77 38.00
N ARG A 255 7.60 -57.97 39.32
CA ARG A 255 8.71 -57.85 40.29
C ARG A 255 9.79 -58.91 40.02
N GLY A 256 10.88 -58.49 39.36
CA GLY A 256 12.09 -59.28 39.19
C GLY A 256 12.58 -59.25 37.75
N GLY A 257 13.11 -58.11 37.31
CA GLY A 257 13.70 -57.95 35.98
C GLY A 257 14.95 -58.81 35.81
N VAL A 258 14.77 -60.09 35.45
CA VAL A 258 15.84 -61.02 35.06
C VAL A 258 15.37 -62.04 34.03
N LEU A 259 14.47 -61.68 33.11
CA LEU A 259 14.04 -62.59 32.04
C LEU A 259 13.77 -61.80 30.76
N PHE A 260 14.81 -61.46 30.01
CA PHE A 260 14.79 -61.52 28.54
C PHE A 260 16.21 -61.23 28.00
N LYS A 261 16.99 -62.29 27.80
CA LYS A 261 18.23 -62.23 27.04
C LYS A 261 18.20 -63.36 26.03
N GLY A 262 17.42 -63.17 24.98
CA GLY A 262 17.30 -64.12 23.88
C GLY A 262 15.95 -64.01 23.20
N SER A 263 15.97 -63.93 21.87
CA SER A 263 14.84 -63.74 20.94
C SER A 263 14.45 -62.27 20.80
N SER A 264 14.44 -61.66 19.61
CA SER A 264 14.47 -62.19 18.25
C SER A 264 14.85 -61.07 17.30
N ASN A 265 15.83 -61.34 16.44
CA ASN A 265 15.97 -60.65 15.17
C ASN A 265 14.74 -60.99 14.29
N VAL A 266 14.46 -60.07 13.35
CA VAL A 266 13.50 -60.17 12.24
C VAL A 266 12.06 -59.77 12.60
N ILE A 267 11.67 -58.56 12.17
CA ILE A 267 10.63 -58.32 11.15
C ILE A 267 10.89 -56.91 10.57
N SER A 268 11.04 -56.88 9.25
CA SER A 268 11.13 -55.68 8.41
C SER A 268 9.73 -55.16 8.04
N GLU A 269 9.73 -53.97 7.42
CA GLU A 269 8.71 -53.39 6.51
C GLU A 269 7.59 -52.52 7.11
N ASP A 270 7.73 -51.23 6.80
CA ASP A 270 6.75 -50.38 6.10
C ASP A 270 5.33 -50.20 6.66
N SER A 271 5.05 -49.00 7.20
CA SER A 271 4.00 -48.16 6.60
C SER A 271 3.93 -46.71 7.12
N PRO A 272 3.38 -45.78 6.31
CA PRO A 272 3.47 -44.34 6.48
C PRO A 272 2.20 -43.76 7.13
N ALA A 273 2.31 -43.12 8.29
CA ALA A 273 1.20 -42.35 8.84
C ALA A 273 1.67 -41.31 9.88
N ALA A 274 2.22 -40.18 9.41
CA ALA A 274 2.24 -38.94 10.19
C ALA A 274 2.50 -37.71 9.29
N ARG A 275 1.60 -37.44 8.34
CA ARG A 275 1.43 -36.07 7.81
C ARG A 275 0.17 -35.48 8.44
N ALA A 276 0.34 -34.79 9.55
CA ALA A 276 -0.61 -33.79 10.02
C ALA A 276 0.12 -32.44 10.01
N SER A 277 -0.32 -31.57 9.12
CA SER A 277 0.16 -30.21 8.91
C SER A 277 -0.26 -29.32 10.08
N THR A 278 0.69 -28.85 10.88
CA THR A 278 0.49 -27.69 11.76
C THR A 278 1.13 -26.49 11.08
N LYS A 279 0.30 -25.61 10.53
CA LYS A 279 0.72 -24.36 9.88
C LYS A 279 1.11 -23.37 10.99
N SER A 280 2.41 -23.15 11.19
CA SER A 280 2.90 -22.14 12.15
C SER A 280 2.99 -20.77 11.48
N ILE A 281 2.40 -19.77 12.13
CA ILE A 281 2.63 -18.35 11.85
C ILE A 281 3.96 -18.01 12.53
N PHE A 282 5.01 -17.80 11.74
CA PHE A 282 6.31 -17.34 12.24
C PHE A 282 6.31 -15.80 12.28
N SER A 283 6.47 -15.21 13.47
CA SER A 283 7.04 -13.86 13.59
C SER A 283 8.56 -14.01 13.71
N THR A 284 9.30 -13.57 12.70
CA THR A 284 10.76 -13.66 12.70
C THR A 284 11.33 -12.38 13.32
N TYR A 285 11.92 -12.49 14.51
CA TYR A 285 12.74 -11.42 15.10
C TYR A 285 14.19 -11.65 14.70
N SER A 286 14.77 -10.75 13.91
CA SER A 286 16.20 -10.74 13.61
C SER A 286 16.90 -9.61 14.39
N ARG A 287 17.77 -9.98 15.33
CA ARG A 287 18.75 -9.04 15.89
C ARG A 287 19.87 -8.86 14.86
N VAL A 288 20.05 -7.65 14.37
CA VAL A 288 21.26 -7.26 13.65
C VAL A 288 22.15 -6.51 14.64
N LEU A 289 23.28 -7.11 15.02
CA LEU A 289 24.31 -6.38 15.75
C LEU A 289 25.00 -5.41 14.78
N GLY A 290 24.93 -4.12 15.08
CA GLY A 290 25.73 -3.11 14.40
C GLY A 290 27.23 -3.38 14.59
N SER A 291 28.00 -3.24 13.52
CA SER A 291 29.43 -3.56 13.45
C SER A 291 30.35 -2.70 14.33
N ASP A 292 29.82 -1.77 15.13
CA ASP A 292 30.63 -0.82 15.91
C ASP A 292 30.27 -0.75 17.41
N GLY A 293 29.65 -1.80 17.95
CA GLY A 293 29.55 -2.02 19.40
C GLY A 293 28.74 -1.01 20.21
N LYS A 294 28.13 0.01 19.57
CA LYS A 294 27.24 0.99 20.20
C LYS A 294 26.14 1.43 19.24
N GLU A 295 25.07 0.64 19.21
CA GLU A 295 23.67 1.05 19.08
C GLU A 295 22.84 -0.21 18.78
N GLU A 296 21.94 -0.58 19.70
CA GLU A 296 20.97 -1.64 19.47
C GLU A 296 19.77 -1.03 18.72
N SER A 297 19.75 -1.16 17.40
CA SER A 297 18.55 -0.86 16.61
C SER A 297 17.64 -2.09 16.58
N ILE A 298 16.42 -1.96 17.08
CA ILE A 298 15.38 -2.99 16.93
C ILE A 298 14.64 -2.67 15.63
N ILE A 299 14.70 -3.59 14.67
CA ILE A 299 13.94 -3.51 13.42
C ILE A 299 12.71 -4.40 13.59
N GLU A 300 11.54 -3.79 13.65
CA GLU A 300 10.27 -4.51 13.61
C GLU A 300 9.75 -4.48 12.18
N LEU A 301 9.68 -5.66 11.55
CA LEU A 301 9.05 -5.84 10.24
C LEU A 301 7.57 -6.11 10.48
N VAL A 302 6.73 -5.13 10.14
CA VAL A 302 5.27 -5.26 10.25
C VAL A 302 4.75 -5.74 8.89
N PRO A 303 4.15 -6.94 8.79
CA PRO A 303 3.56 -7.38 7.54
C PRO A 303 2.39 -6.47 7.18
N SER A 304 2.48 -5.81 6.02
CA SER A 304 1.40 -5.02 5.48
C SER A 304 0.30 -5.98 4.99
N GLY A 305 -0.90 -5.83 5.55
CA GLY A 305 -2.07 -6.55 5.06
C GLY A 305 -2.39 -6.07 3.66
N HIS A 306 -1.98 -6.84 2.65
CA HIS A 306 -2.04 -6.59 1.20
C HIS A 306 -0.91 -5.73 0.61
N GLY A 307 -0.01 -6.41 -0.12
CA GLY A 307 1.07 -5.80 -0.89
C GLY A 307 2.42 -6.39 -0.47
N ASN A 308 3.27 -6.74 -1.44
CA ASN A 308 4.53 -7.45 -1.21
C ASN A 308 5.66 -6.52 -0.72
N GLU A 309 5.33 -5.54 0.13
CA GLU A 309 6.26 -4.56 0.66
C GLU A 309 6.21 -4.57 2.20
N ASP A 310 7.28 -5.13 2.79
CA ASP A 310 7.53 -5.06 4.23
C ASP A 310 8.04 -3.66 4.57
N VAL A 311 7.35 -2.96 5.47
CA VAL A 311 7.80 -1.66 5.99
C VAL A 311 8.69 -1.92 7.20
N ALA A 312 9.95 -1.49 7.11
CA ALA A 312 10.90 -1.57 8.22
C ALA A 312 10.79 -0.32 9.11
N LEU A 313 10.34 -0.50 10.35
CA LEU A 313 10.44 0.53 11.38
C LEU A 313 11.80 0.37 12.09
N ILE A 314 12.67 1.37 11.91
CA ILE A 314 13.93 1.46 12.64
C ILE A 314 13.69 2.27 13.91
N VAL A 315 13.66 1.59 15.06
CA VAL A 315 13.66 2.27 16.36
C VAL A 315 15.11 2.40 16.81
N ARG A 316 15.64 3.63 16.76
CA ARG A 316 16.92 3.98 17.41
C ARG A 316 16.66 4.34 18.87
N LYS A 317 17.50 3.80 19.75
CA LYS A 317 17.45 4.04 21.20
C LYS A 317 18.51 5.05 21.60
#